data_AF-A0A3N7JTH7-F1
#
_entry.id   AF-A0A3N7JTH7-F1
#
_cell.length_a   1.000
_cell.length_b   1.000
_cell.length_c   1.000
_cell.angle_alpha   90.00
_cell.angle_beta   90.00
_cell.angle_gamma   90.00
#
_symmetry.space_group_name_H-M   'P 1'
#
loop_
_entity.id
_entity.type
_entity.pdbx_description
1 polymer ?
#
loop_
_entity_poly.entity_id
_entity_poly.type
_entity_poly.pdbx_seq_one_letter_code
_entity_poly.pdbx_strand_id
1 'polypeptide(L)'
;MDSPAAATLPRHESHTMSRRTALALTTLATAASLGACVVLPVDPATGRPYPPHGHDAYGQSVTVVTPPAPVAGLPPAVTVLSARLYPLNQQANKGGMLTASVIDNNTGRGTFTIAYLGDSMQGEATRVDSGYAAFGRIHNEVLGYSQRSFNGRRGIANAYGSKGVNVQCEYVVTGPTMGTGVCQFSDGAKYQMHFGT
;
A
#
# COMPACT_ATOMS: atom_id res chain seq x y z
N MET A 1 -1.47 15.89 -82.15
CA MET A 1 -1.26 14.48 -81.74
C MET A 1 -1.29 14.43 -80.22
N ASP A 2 -1.60 13.25 -79.69
CA ASP A 2 -1.76 12.86 -78.29
C ASP A 2 -3.17 12.92 -77.68
N SER A 3 -3.58 11.73 -77.26
CA SER A 3 -4.90 11.22 -76.93
C SER A 3 -5.38 11.55 -75.51
N PRO A 4 -6.71 11.51 -75.28
CA PRO A 4 -7.33 11.34 -73.97
C PRO A 4 -7.81 9.89 -73.76
N ALA A 5 -7.68 9.34 -72.55
CA ALA A 5 -8.50 8.20 -72.10
C ALA A 5 -8.42 8.04 -70.57
N ALA A 6 -9.48 8.48 -69.89
CA ALA A 6 -9.76 8.15 -68.52
C ALA A 6 -10.19 6.67 -68.43
N ALA A 7 -9.57 5.91 -67.53
CA ALA A 7 -9.89 4.52 -67.27
C ALA A 7 -10.98 4.39 -66.20
N THR A 8 -12.05 3.69 -66.57
CA THR A 8 -13.12 3.16 -65.73
C THR A 8 -12.66 1.88 -65.01
N LEU A 9 -13.01 1.69 -63.72
CA LEU A 9 -13.19 0.40 -63.01
C LEU A 9 -13.68 0.65 -61.54
N PRO A 10 -14.23 -0.33 -60.78
CA PRO A 10 -15.68 -0.49 -60.65
C PRO A 10 -16.25 -0.46 -59.22
N ARG A 11 -17.56 -0.19 -59.15
CA ARG A 11 -18.63 -0.88 -58.37
C ARG A 11 -18.26 -1.43 -56.98
N HIS A 12 -18.59 -0.66 -55.94
CA HIS A 12 -18.68 -1.19 -54.58
C HIS A 12 -19.87 -2.16 -54.47
N GLU A 13 -19.55 -3.42 -54.18
CA GLU A 13 -20.50 -4.49 -53.95
C GLU A 13 -21.33 -4.25 -52.69
N SER A 14 -22.65 -4.41 -52.87
CA SER A 14 -23.64 -4.47 -51.80
C SER A 14 -23.45 -5.77 -51.01
N HIS A 15 -22.90 -5.69 -49.81
CA HIS A 15 -22.92 -6.83 -48.89
C HIS A 15 -24.33 -7.00 -48.30
N THR A 16 -25.05 -7.94 -48.92
CA THR A 16 -26.27 -8.57 -48.44
C THR A 16 -26.08 -9.01 -46.99
N MET A 17 -26.62 -8.24 -46.05
CA MET A 17 -26.52 -8.52 -44.62
C MET A 17 -27.34 -9.78 -44.30
N SER A 18 -26.62 -10.87 -44.04
CA SER A 18 -27.13 -12.20 -43.73
C SER A 18 -28.07 -12.15 -42.52
N ARG A 19 -29.29 -12.69 -42.69
CA ARG A 19 -30.35 -12.81 -41.67
C ARG A 19 -29.97 -13.59 -40.40
N ARG A 20 -28.71 -13.97 -40.24
CA ARG A 20 -28.18 -14.67 -39.06
C ARG A 20 -27.67 -13.73 -37.97
N THR A 21 -27.45 -12.45 -38.25
CA THR A 21 -26.99 -11.45 -37.26
C THR A 21 -28.12 -10.73 -36.52
N ALA A 22 -29.39 -11.00 -36.85
CA ALA A 22 -30.55 -10.45 -36.14
C ALA A 22 -31.00 -11.24 -34.90
N LEU A 23 -30.26 -12.29 -34.50
CA LEU A 23 -30.58 -13.14 -33.34
C LEU A 23 -29.62 -12.97 -32.15
N ALA A 24 -28.82 -11.90 -32.12
CA ALA A 24 -27.85 -11.64 -31.05
C ALA A 24 -28.28 -10.54 -30.05
N LEU A 25 -29.55 -10.09 -30.09
CA LEU A 25 -30.03 -8.98 -29.25
C LEU A 25 -31.12 -9.36 -28.23
N THR A 26 -31.42 -10.66 -28.03
CA THR A 26 -32.51 -11.11 -27.15
C THR A 26 -32.08 -11.98 -25.95
N THR A 27 -30.78 -12.16 -25.70
CA THR A 27 -30.30 -12.96 -24.55
C THR A 27 -29.78 -12.13 -23.37
N LEU A 28 -29.90 -10.79 -23.40
CA LEU A 28 -29.46 -9.92 -22.30
C LEU A 28 -30.54 -9.60 -21.24
N ALA A 29 -31.73 -10.22 -21.27
CA ALA A 29 -32.87 -9.77 -20.46
C ALA A 29 -33.51 -10.81 -19.50
N THR A 30 -32.93 -12.00 -19.30
CA THR A 30 -33.58 -13.05 -18.47
C THR A 30 -32.75 -13.67 -17.35
N ALA A 31 -31.53 -13.20 -17.07
CA ALA A 31 -30.68 -13.72 -15.99
C ALA A 31 -30.67 -12.84 -14.71
N ALA A 32 -31.72 -12.06 -14.47
CA ALA A 32 -31.89 -11.25 -13.25
C ALA A 32 -32.90 -11.87 -12.25
N SER A 33 -33.13 -13.19 -12.28
CA SER A 33 -33.81 -13.89 -11.19
C SER A 33 -32.81 -14.15 -10.05
N LEU A 34 -32.38 -13.08 -9.37
CA LEU A 34 -31.72 -13.16 -8.09
C LEU A 34 -32.71 -13.77 -7.09
N GLY A 35 -32.57 -15.06 -6.78
CA GLY A 35 -33.14 -15.62 -5.56
C GLY A 35 -32.53 -14.88 -4.37
N ALA A 36 -33.31 -14.04 -3.70
CA ALA A 36 -32.88 -13.40 -2.47
C ALA A 36 -32.67 -14.49 -1.40
N CYS A 37 -31.41 -14.80 -1.09
CA CYS A 37 -31.08 -15.60 0.08
C CYS A 37 -31.33 -14.73 1.32
N VAL A 38 -32.43 -14.99 2.02
CA VAL A 38 -32.75 -14.30 3.28
C VAL A 38 -31.98 -14.99 4.40
N VAL A 39 -31.05 -14.26 5.03
CA VAL A 39 -30.39 -14.72 6.24
C VAL A 39 -31.36 -14.51 7.40
N LEU A 40 -31.84 -15.60 8.00
CA LEU A 40 -32.64 -15.55 9.23
C LEU A 40 -31.70 -15.64 10.44
N PRO A 41 -31.85 -14.76 11.44
CA PRO A 41 -31.12 -14.88 12.69
C PRO A 41 -31.42 -16.23 13.36
N VAL A 42 -30.37 -16.99 13.69
CA VAL A 42 -30.46 -18.24 14.45
C VAL A 42 -29.93 -17.98 15.85
N ASP A 43 -30.65 -18.44 16.86
CA ASP A 43 -30.20 -18.30 18.24
C ASP A 43 -28.94 -19.17 18.48
N PRO A 44 -27.80 -18.60 18.88
CA PRO A 44 -26.53 -19.33 19.00
C PRO A 44 -26.50 -20.31 20.19
N ALA A 45 -27.40 -20.18 21.17
CA ALA A 45 -27.47 -21.09 22.31
C ALA A 45 -28.30 -22.35 21.99
N THR A 46 -29.27 -22.25 21.06
CA THR A 46 -30.21 -23.35 20.77
C THR A 46 -30.18 -23.85 19.32
N GLY A 47 -29.51 -23.12 18.42
CA GLY A 47 -29.40 -23.47 16.99
C GLY A 47 -30.72 -23.43 16.24
N ARG A 48 -31.78 -22.86 16.83
CA ARG A 48 -33.11 -22.80 16.24
C ARG A 48 -33.40 -21.39 15.69
N PRO A 49 -34.10 -21.29 14.53
CA PRO A 49 -34.55 -20.01 14.01
C PRO A 49 -35.61 -19.41 14.96
N TYR A 50 -35.59 -18.08 15.10
CA TYR A 50 -36.59 -17.38 15.91
C TYR A 50 -38.00 -17.58 15.32
N PRO A 51 -39.01 -17.93 16.14
CA PRO A 51 -40.38 -18.00 15.66
C PRO A 51 -40.86 -16.60 15.25
N PRO A 52 -41.63 -16.46 14.16
CA PRO A 52 -42.25 -15.19 13.81
C PRO A 52 -43.29 -14.84 14.87
N HIS A 53 -42.97 -13.88 15.74
CA HIS A 53 -43.92 -13.40 16.73
C HIS A 53 -45.04 -12.64 16.02
N GLY A 54 -46.27 -13.12 16.22
CA GLY A 54 -47.49 -12.40 15.89
C GLY A 54 -47.48 -11.03 16.56
N HIS A 55 -47.80 -10.02 15.77
CA HIS A 55 -47.68 -8.61 16.07
C HIS A 55 -48.81 -8.12 16.98
N ASP A 56 -48.93 -8.65 18.20
CA ASP A 56 -49.89 -8.14 19.19
C ASP A 56 -49.45 -8.51 20.61
N ALA A 57 -48.49 -7.80 21.21
CA ALA A 57 -48.35 -7.70 22.66
C ALA A 57 -47.29 -6.66 23.09
N TYR A 58 -47.76 -5.57 23.69
CA TYR A 58 -47.11 -4.77 24.73
C TYR A 58 -45.63 -4.35 24.54
N GLY A 59 -45.43 -3.13 24.03
CA GLY A 59 -44.78 -2.05 24.79
C GLY A 59 -43.33 -2.19 25.26
N GLN A 60 -42.56 -3.20 24.82
CA GLN A 60 -41.12 -3.23 25.05
C GLN A 60 -40.38 -2.67 23.83
N SER A 61 -39.72 -1.53 24.01
CA SER A 61 -38.73 -1.05 23.06
C SER A 61 -37.54 -2.01 23.08
N VAL A 62 -37.55 -3.01 22.22
CA VAL A 62 -36.37 -3.84 21.96
C VAL A 62 -35.36 -2.93 21.28
N THR A 63 -34.31 -2.53 22.00
CA THR A 63 -33.17 -1.86 21.39
C THR A 63 -32.48 -2.89 20.52
N VAL A 64 -32.78 -2.88 19.22
CA VAL A 64 -32.07 -3.68 18.24
C VAL A 64 -30.63 -3.17 18.23
N VAL A 65 -29.71 -3.93 18.83
CA VAL A 65 -28.27 -3.73 18.65
C VAL A 65 -27.97 -4.20 17.24
N THR A 66 -28.15 -3.31 16.27
CA THR A 66 -27.70 -3.51 14.90
C THR A 66 -26.18 -3.72 14.96
N PRO A 67 -25.65 -4.87 14.50
CA PRO A 67 -24.22 -5.01 14.30
C PRO A 67 -23.74 -3.87 13.40
N PRO A 68 -22.63 -3.18 13.70
CA PRO A 68 -22.12 -2.15 12.82
C PRO A 68 -21.96 -2.76 11.42
N ALA A 69 -22.59 -2.14 10.42
CA ALA A 69 -22.38 -2.51 9.03
C ALA A 69 -20.87 -2.54 8.77
N PRO A 70 -20.33 -3.52 8.02
CA PRO A 70 -18.93 -3.48 7.62
C PRO A 70 -18.71 -2.16 6.89
N VAL A 71 -17.92 -1.27 7.51
CA VAL A 71 -17.50 0.00 6.94
C VAL A 71 -16.56 -0.30 5.78
N ALA A 72 -17.15 -0.59 4.62
CA ALA A 72 -16.45 -0.58 3.35
C ALA A 72 -16.12 0.89 3.04
N GLY A 73 -14.87 1.28 3.22
CA GLY A 73 -14.38 2.61 2.84
C GLY A 73 -13.58 3.39 3.89
N LEU A 74 -13.07 2.75 4.95
CA LEU A 74 -12.11 3.46 5.82
C LEU A 74 -10.88 3.86 4.98
N PRO A 75 -10.49 5.16 4.95
CA PRO A 75 -9.30 5.57 4.23
C PRO A 75 -8.07 4.81 4.76
N PRO A 76 -7.09 4.46 3.90
CA PRO A 76 -5.88 3.77 4.34
C PRO A 76 -5.23 4.58 5.47
N ALA A 77 -5.12 3.97 6.65
CA ALA A 77 -4.54 4.62 7.80
C ALA A 77 -3.05 4.89 7.54
N VAL A 78 -2.63 6.13 7.69
CA VAL A 78 -1.21 6.51 7.65
C VAL A 78 -0.52 5.93 8.88
N THR A 79 0.57 5.18 8.68
CA THR A 79 1.33 4.57 9.78
C THR A 79 2.60 5.36 10.01
N VAL A 80 2.76 5.90 11.23
CA VAL A 80 4.00 6.58 11.62
C VAL A 80 4.88 5.58 12.37
N LEU A 81 6.08 5.33 11.85
CA LEU A 81 7.10 4.52 12.49
C LEU A 81 8.19 5.44 13.05
N SER A 82 8.32 5.47 14.37
CA SER A 82 9.43 6.14 15.04
C SER A 82 10.62 5.21 15.16
N ALA A 83 11.81 5.72 14.85
CA ALA A 83 13.07 5.01 14.95
C ALA A 83 14.09 5.80 15.77
N ARG A 84 14.82 5.11 16.64
CA ARG A 84 16.01 5.64 17.32
C ARG A 84 17.27 5.20 16.60
N LEU A 85 18.18 6.14 16.38
CA LEU A 85 19.45 5.93 15.73
C LEU A 85 20.58 6.06 16.76
N TYR A 86 21.40 5.02 16.86
CA TYR A 86 22.52 4.92 17.78
C TYR A 86 23.83 5.11 17.01
N PRO A 87 24.73 5.98 17.50
CA PRO A 87 25.97 6.28 16.81
C PRO A 87 26.93 5.07 16.83
N LEU A 88 27.64 4.85 15.71
CA LEU A 88 28.59 3.74 15.55
C LEU A 88 30.04 4.20 15.33
N ASN A 89 30.28 5.50 15.17
CA ASN A 89 31.61 6.05 14.96
C ASN A 89 31.77 7.43 15.60
N GLN A 90 33.02 7.89 15.65
CA GLN A 90 33.37 9.20 16.23
C GLN A 90 32.62 10.37 15.58
N GLN A 91 32.33 10.30 14.28
CA GLN A 91 31.56 11.33 13.59
C GLN A 91 30.09 11.33 14.06
N ALA A 92 29.45 10.16 14.16
CA ALA A 92 28.10 10.04 14.68
C ALA A 92 28.00 10.43 16.17
N ASN A 93 29.04 10.19 16.97
CA ASN A 93 29.06 10.59 18.39
C ASN A 93 28.89 12.11 18.58
N LYS A 94 29.24 12.95 17.59
CA LYS A 94 28.98 14.40 17.62
C LYS A 94 27.49 14.74 17.56
N GLY A 95 26.70 13.90 16.89
CA GLY A 95 25.23 14.04 16.80
C GLY A 95 24.49 13.40 17.96
N GLY A 96 25.11 12.46 18.68
CA GLY A 96 24.46 11.72 19.77
C GLY A 96 23.41 10.73 19.27
N MET A 97 22.45 10.38 20.12
CA MET A 97 21.28 9.59 19.68
C MET A 97 20.33 10.47 18.87
N LEU A 98 19.86 9.98 17.74
CA LEU A 98 18.86 10.69 16.92
C LEU A 98 17.51 9.96 16.95
N THR A 99 16.45 10.71 16.70
CA THR A 99 15.12 10.15 16.42
C THR A 99 14.74 10.49 14.98
N ALA A 100 14.29 9.49 14.24
CA ALA A 100 13.75 9.63 12.90
C ALA A 100 12.28 9.22 12.87
N SER A 101 11.52 9.79 11.94
CA SER A 101 10.16 9.35 11.64
C SER A 101 10.04 8.92 10.19
N VAL A 102 9.45 7.75 9.98
CA VAL A 102 9.06 7.22 8.68
C VAL A 102 7.54 7.21 8.66
N ILE A 103 6.95 7.98 7.76
CA ILE A 103 5.49 8.00 7.57
C ILE A 103 5.19 7.10 6.39
N ASP A 104 4.64 5.91 6.64
CA ASP A 104 4.24 4.95 5.62
C ASP A 104 2.76 5.17 5.25
N ASN A 105 2.51 5.52 4.00
CA ASN A 105 1.15 5.71 3.50
C ASN A 105 0.48 4.39 3.08
N ASN A 106 1.11 3.24 3.34
CA ASN A 106 0.67 1.90 2.93
C ASN A 106 0.54 1.72 1.40
N THR A 107 1.06 2.66 0.61
CA THR A 107 1.11 2.64 -0.86
C THR A 107 2.50 2.27 -1.38
N GLY A 108 3.42 1.91 -0.49
CA GLY A 108 4.82 1.66 -0.80
C GLY A 108 5.69 2.92 -0.87
N ARG A 109 5.09 4.12 -0.80
CA ARG A 109 5.79 5.39 -0.62
C ARG A 109 5.48 5.99 0.74
N GLY A 110 6.42 6.77 1.25
CA GLY A 110 6.33 7.41 2.54
C GLY A 110 7.27 8.60 2.62
N THR A 111 7.19 9.37 3.70
CA THR A 111 8.14 10.45 3.97
C THR A 111 9.10 10.05 5.08
N PHE A 112 10.28 10.64 5.06
CA PHE A 112 11.31 10.44 6.07
C PHE A 112 11.78 11.77 6.63
N THR A 113 11.82 11.90 7.94
CA THR A 113 12.34 13.08 8.62
C THR A 113 13.28 12.70 9.75
N ILE A 114 14.34 13.49 9.92
CA ILE A 114 15.32 13.31 10.99
C ILE A 114 16.01 14.65 11.29
N ALA A 115 16.36 14.90 12.55
CA ALA A 115 17.19 16.03 12.94
C ALA A 115 18.62 15.58 13.19
N TYR A 116 19.61 16.31 12.65
CA TYR A 116 21.04 16.03 12.83
C TYR A 116 21.84 17.32 12.97
N LEU A 117 22.62 17.44 14.05
CA LEU A 117 23.44 18.63 14.36
C LEU A 117 22.66 19.96 14.22
N GLY A 118 21.41 19.96 14.70
CA GLY A 118 20.51 21.11 14.63
C GLY A 118 20.02 21.47 13.22
N ASP A 119 20.15 20.58 12.23
CA ASP A 119 19.50 20.68 10.92
C ASP A 119 18.37 19.66 10.81
N SER A 120 17.20 20.08 10.33
CA SER A 120 16.08 19.18 10.06
C SER A 120 16.16 18.71 8.61
N MET A 121 16.35 17.42 8.41
CA MET A 121 16.43 16.81 7.08
C MET A 121 15.10 16.15 6.73
N GLN A 122 14.70 16.30 5.48
CA GLN A 122 13.45 15.77 4.95
C GLN A 122 13.67 15.07 3.63
N GLY A 123 12.86 14.06 3.36
CA GLY A 123 12.85 13.37 2.08
C GLY A 123 11.87 12.20 2.07
N GLU A 124 12.23 11.17 1.33
CA GLU A 124 11.32 10.10 0.93
C GLU A 124 11.74 8.76 1.54
N ALA A 125 10.74 7.96 1.88
CA ALA A 125 10.85 6.57 2.25
C ALA A 125 10.10 5.72 1.22
N THR A 126 10.62 4.55 0.89
CA THR A 126 9.98 3.64 -0.06
C THR A 126 10.16 2.20 0.39
N ARG A 127 9.09 1.42 0.30
CA ARG A 127 9.14 -0.04 0.48
C ARG A 127 9.69 -0.67 -0.77
N VAL A 128 10.63 -1.59 -0.62
CA VAL A 128 11.24 -2.31 -1.73
C VAL A 128 10.99 -3.80 -1.59
N ASP A 129 10.86 -4.49 -2.71
CA ASP A 129 10.73 -5.95 -2.72
C ASP A 129 12.08 -6.63 -2.40
N SER A 130 12.05 -7.96 -2.26
CA SER A 130 13.22 -8.75 -1.93
C SER A 130 14.30 -8.78 -3.02
N GLY A 131 13.92 -8.54 -4.28
CA GLY A 131 14.79 -8.55 -5.45
C GLY A 131 15.46 -7.21 -5.75
N TYR A 132 15.19 -6.16 -4.96
CA TYR A 132 15.83 -4.86 -5.15
C TYR A 132 17.36 -4.95 -4.97
N ALA A 133 18.08 -4.92 -6.10
CA ALA A 133 19.50 -5.23 -6.17
C ALA A 133 20.42 -4.29 -5.37
N ALA A 134 19.98 -3.05 -5.14
CA ALA A 134 20.78 -2.08 -4.39
C ALA A 134 20.62 -2.19 -2.86
N PHE A 135 19.68 -3.01 -2.37
CA PHE A 135 19.49 -3.21 -0.93
C PHE A 135 20.67 -3.96 -0.31
N GLY A 136 21.17 -3.47 0.82
CA GLY A 136 22.26 -4.06 1.58
C GLY A 136 23.59 -3.34 1.37
N ARG A 137 23.67 -2.37 0.45
CA ARG A 137 24.89 -1.56 0.26
C ARG A 137 25.18 -0.75 1.51
N ILE A 138 24.19 -0.03 2.04
CA ILE A 138 24.39 0.78 3.25
C ILE A 138 24.65 -0.11 4.46
N HIS A 139 24.03 -1.30 4.54
CA HIS A 139 24.36 -2.28 5.59
C HIS A 139 25.83 -2.68 5.58
N ASN A 140 26.39 -2.96 4.40
CA ASN A 140 27.80 -3.31 4.27
C ASN A 140 28.71 -2.12 4.62
N GLU A 141 28.31 -0.91 4.25
CA GLU A 141 29.10 0.29 4.51
C GLU A 141 29.09 0.67 6.00
N VAL A 142 27.95 0.52 6.68
CA VAL A 142 27.77 0.90 8.09
C VAL A 142 28.28 -0.16 9.05
N LEU A 143 27.96 -1.43 8.81
CA LEU A 143 28.23 -2.55 9.72
C LEU A 143 29.34 -3.49 9.23
N GLY A 144 29.96 -3.20 8.08
CA GLY A 144 30.95 -4.07 7.45
C GLY A 144 30.33 -5.16 6.58
N TYR A 145 31.16 -5.84 5.79
CA TYR A 145 30.73 -6.93 4.92
C TYR A 145 30.42 -8.19 5.73
N SER A 146 29.15 -8.60 5.70
CA SER A 146 28.73 -9.93 6.17
C SER A 146 27.53 -10.36 5.35
N GLN A 147 27.43 -11.65 5.01
CA GLN A 147 26.19 -12.15 4.41
C GLN A 147 25.04 -12.00 5.42
N ARG A 148 24.04 -11.20 5.05
CA ARG A 148 22.86 -10.94 5.86
C ARG A 148 21.64 -11.45 5.12
N SER A 149 20.81 -12.21 5.82
CA SER A 149 19.45 -12.50 5.36
C SER A 149 18.51 -11.46 5.94
N PHE A 150 17.72 -10.82 5.08
CA PHE A 150 16.74 -9.82 5.48
C PHE A 150 15.34 -10.42 5.43
N ASN A 151 14.81 -10.76 6.60
CA ASN A 151 13.45 -11.26 6.77
C ASN A 151 12.53 -10.10 7.17
N GLY A 152 11.51 -9.82 6.37
CA GLY A 152 10.55 -8.74 6.61
C GLY A 152 10.41 -7.78 5.43
N ARG A 153 9.67 -6.70 5.64
CA ARG A 153 9.42 -5.68 4.61
C ARG A 153 10.60 -4.71 4.56
N ARG A 154 11.35 -4.77 3.47
CA ARG A 154 12.50 -3.89 3.24
C ARG A 154 12.04 -2.48 2.90
N GLY A 155 12.83 -1.50 3.29
CA GLY A 155 12.61 -0.11 2.94
C GLY A 155 13.92 0.65 2.82
N ILE A 156 13.87 1.66 1.98
CA ILE A 156 14.94 2.64 1.80
C ILE A 156 14.40 4.01 2.22
N ALA A 157 15.24 4.87 2.76
CA ALA A 157 14.89 6.25 3.03
C ALA A 157 16.08 7.16 2.76
N ASN A 158 15.80 8.31 2.13
CA ASN A 158 16.81 9.33 1.85
C ASN A 158 16.28 10.69 2.25
N ALA A 159 17.13 11.52 2.84
CA ALA A 159 16.80 12.90 3.17
C ALA A 159 17.99 13.83 2.99
N TYR A 160 17.69 15.10 2.79
CA TYR A 160 18.67 16.18 2.67
C TYR A 160 18.33 17.29 3.66
N GLY A 161 19.37 17.88 4.23
CA GLY A 161 19.28 19.05 5.11
C GLY A 161 19.60 20.35 4.39
N SER A 162 19.24 21.46 5.01
CA SER A 162 19.55 22.81 4.53
C SER A 162 21.06 23.10 4.50
N LYS A 163 21.84 22.40 5.33
CA LYS A 163 23.30 22.54 5.42
C LYS A 163 24.07 21.69 4.40
N GLY A 164 23.37 21.05 3.46
CA GLY A 164 23.98 20.25 2.39
C GLY A 164 24.42 18.84 2.80
N VAL A 165 24.17 18.43 4.04
CA VAL A 165 24.35 17.04 4.48
C VAL A 165 23.14 16.22 4.05
N ASN A 166 23.39 15.00 3.59
CA ASN A 166 22.35 14.04 3.28
C ASN A 166 22.51 12.76 4.09
N VAL A 167 21.43 12.00 4.17
CA VAL A 167 21.39 10.70 4.82
C VAL A 167 20.72 9.67 3.92
N GLN A 168 21.29 8.48 3.91
CA GLN A 168 20.78 7.31 3.22
C GLN A 168 20.60 6.20 4.24
N CYS A 169 19.41 5.64 4.30
CA CYS A 169 19.04 4.59 5.23
C CYS A 169 18.50 3.37 4.48
N GLU A 170 18.83 2.20 4.99
CA GLU A 170 18.22 0.93 4.61
C GLU A 170 17.67 0.28 5.87
N TYR A 171 16.47 -0.27 5.78
CA TYR A 171 15.81 -0.86 6.93
C TYR A 171 14.89 -2.01 6.58
N VAL A 172 14.60 -2.81 7.59
CA VAL A 172 13.68 -3.95 7.51
C VAL A 172 12.70 -3.82 8.65
N VAL A 173 11.42 -3.83 8.29
CA VAL A 173 10.31 -3.82 9.24
C VAL A 173 9.77 -5.24 9.38
N THR A 174 9.79 -5.74 10.60
CA THR A 174 9.35 -7.09 10.97
C THR A 174 7.97 -7.09 11.64
N GLY A 175 7.50 -5.94 12.11
CA GLY A 175 6.15 -5.74 12.67
C GLY A 175 5.67 -4.29 12.52
N PRO A 176 4.46 -3.93 12.99
CA PRO A 176 3.87 -2.60 12.76
C PRO A 176 4.73 -1.42 13.24
N THR A 177 5.44 -1.61 14.35
CA THR A 177 6.33 -0.61 14.96
C THR A 177 7.75 -1.15 15.16
N MET A 178 8.04 -2.35 14.65
CA MET A 178 9.27 -3.09 14.97
C MET A 178 10.11 -3.31 13.71
N GLY A 179 11.42 -3.17 13.88
CA GLY A 179 12.36 -3.33 12.78
C GLY A 179 13.73 -2.77 13.13
N THR A 180 14.67 -3.02 12.23
CA THR A 180 16.05 -2.57 12.35
C THR A 180 16.53 -2.00 11.04
N GLY A 181 17.55 -1.18 11.08
CA GLY A 181 18.20 -0.68 9.89
C GLY A 181 19.53 -0.03 10.20
N VAL A 182 20.02 0.67 9.21
CA VAL A 182 21.25 1.44 9.28
C VAL A 182 21.07 2.74 8.51
N CYS A 183 21.83 3.75 8.90
CA CYS A 183 21.90 5.01 8.19
C CYS A 183 23.34 5.46 8.05
N GLN A 184 23.63 6.05 6.91
CA GLN A 184 24.89 6.70 6.63
C GLN A 184 24.64 8.12 6.16
N PHE A 185 25.42 9.04 6.70
CA PHE A 185 25.40 10.44 6.37
C PHE A 185 26.55 10.76 5.41
N SER A 186 26.38 11.76 4.57
CA SER A 186 27.39 12.22 3.60
C SER A 186 28.65 12.78 4.26
N ASP A 187 28.58 13.18 5.54
CA ASP A 187 29.72 13.62 6.34
C ASP A 187 30.49 12.45 7.00
N GLY A 188 30.08 11.21 6.73
CA GLY A 188 30.69 10.00 7.26
C GLY A 188 30.10 9.50 8.58
N ALA A 189 29.06 10.14 9.13
CA ALA A 189 28.39 9.61 10.32
C ALA A 189 27.66 8.28 10.01
N LYS A 190 27.83 7.29 10.89
CA LYS A 190 27.26 5.95 10.75
C LYS A 190 26.39 5.63 11.95
N TYR A 191 25.16 5.17 11.68
CA TYR A 191 24.18 4.87 12.72
C TYR A 191 23.54 3.51 12.55
N GLN A 192 23.30 2.83 13.66
CA GLN A 192 22.37 1.72 13.72
C GLN A 192 20.97 2.25 14.05
N MET A 193 19.96 1.81 13.33
CA MET A 193 18.58 2.24 13.49
C MET A 193 17.71 1.13 14.08
N HIS A 194 16.84 1.47 15.03
CA HIS A 194 15.85 0.57 15.64
C HIS A 194 14.48 1.22 15.69
N PHE A 195 13.46 0.53 15.21
CA PHE A 195 12.07 0.95 15.34
C PHE A 195 11.46 0.38 16.63
N GLY A 196 10.56 1.13 17.26
CA GLY A 196 9.69 0.57 18.31
C GLY A 196 10.21 0.70 19.74
N THR A 197 10.95 1.77 20.02
CA THR A 197 11.36 2.16 21.37
C THR A 197 10.37 3.06 22.06
#